data_AF-A0A9P0GNN2-F1
#
_entry.id   AF-A0A9P0GNN2-F1
#
_cell.length_a   1.000
_cell.length_b   1.000
_cell.length_c   1.000
_cell.angle_alpha   90.00
_cell.angle_beta   90.00
_cell.angle_gamma   90.00
#
_symmetry.space_group_name_H-M   'P 1'
#
loop_
_entity.id
_entity.type
_entity.pdbx_description
1 polymer ?
#
loop_
_entity_poly.entity_id
_entity_poly.type
_entity_poly.pdbx_seq_one_letter_code
_entity_poly.pdbx_strand_id
1 'polypeptide(L)'
;MHAAACKSSFIVSVSLIAKYSAILEPLANILQMKTLDIVKANEHIQTIVEMLRDHRKNAENVTAEILKEAGDIVKSSNVDITVARIAGRQKHRNNPPVENPGDFWKRSLIIPYLDSIIGSLQVRFSTDKSPAFSLTHFHPGNMKHVSLEEWKKSTSSCESFYNLKGIEGENYGSKCGIRCRKYQTSPRF
;
A
#
# COMPACT_ATOMS: atom_id res chain seq x y z
N MET A 1 -2.03 -21.49 -31.65
CA MET A 1 -2.76 -20.60 -30.74
C MET A 1 -1.80 -19.56 -30.18
N HIS A 2 -1.92 -18.29 -30.54
CA HIS A 2 -1.17 -17.23 -29.84
C HIS A 2 -2.00 -16.80 -28.63
N ALA A 3 -1.91 -17.57 -27.54
CA ALA A 3 -2.56 -17.21 -26.29
C ALA A 3 -2.03 -15.86 -25.79
N ALA A 4 -2.92 -14.98 -25.30
CA ALA A 4 -2.54 -13.68 -24.76
C ALA A 4 -1.51 -13.81 -23.62
N ALA A 5 -1.56 -14.93 -22.88
CA ALA A 5 -0.63 -15.27 -21.80
C ALA A 5 0.81 -15.53 -22.28
N CYS A 6 1.01 -15.89 -23.55
CA CYS A 6 2.35 -16.15 -24.10
C CYS A 6 2.97 -14.91 -24.75
N LYS A 7 2.30 -13.75 -24.71
CA LYS A 7 2.85 -12.51 -25.24
C LYS A 7 3.91 -11.97 -24.28
N SER A 8 5.02 -11.49 -24.81
CA SER A 8 6.10 -10.83 -24.04
C SER A 8 5.57 -9.74 -23.10
N SER A 9 4.61 -8.92 -23.55
CA SER A 9 3.97 -7.90 -22.73
C SER A 9 3.24 -8.47 -21.51
N PHE A 10 2.60 -9.63 -21.64
CA PHE A 10 1.95 -10.28 -20.51
C PHE A 10 3.00 -10.82 -19.52
N ILE A 11 4.02 -11.52 -20.01
CA ILE A 11 5.04 -12.14 -19.17
C ILE A 11 5.82 -11.09 -18.38
N VAL A 12 6.27 -10.01 -19.04
CA VAL A 12 6.98 -8.91 -18.37
C VAL A 12 6.06 -8.21 -17.36
N SER A 13 4.78 -8.01 -17.68
CA SER A 13 3.82 -7.41 -16.75
C SER A 13 3.55 -8.29 -15.54
N VAL A 14 3.40 -9.61 -15.71
CA VAL A 14 3.20 -10.55 -14.60
C VAL A 14 4.45 -10.63 -13.73
N SER A 15 5.64 -10.66 -14.32
CA SER A 15 6.91 -10.66 -13.57
C SER A 15 7.03 -9.39 -12.72
N LEU A 16 6.70 -8.24 -13.31
CA LEU A 16 6.66 -6.96 -12.61
C LEU A 16 5.66 -6.97 -11.45
N ILE A 17 4.42 -7.40 -11.70
CA ILE A 17 3.37 -7.45 -10.68
C ILE A 17 3.78 -8.41 -9.55
N ALA A 18 4.30 -9.59 -9.88
CA ALA A 18 4.72 -10.57 -8.88
C ALA A 18 5.79 -10.01 -7.94
N LYS A 19 6.82 -9.33 -8.46
CA LYS A 19 7.88 -8.70 -7.66
C LYS A 19 7.32 -7.70 -6.66
N TYR A 20 6.47 -6.78 -7.12
CA TYR A 20 5.93 -5.73 -6.26
C TYR A 20 4.78 -6.21 -5.36
N SER A 21 4.04 -7.25 -5.76
CA SER A 21 3.09 -7.93 -4.88
C SER A 21 3.78 -8.59 -3.69
N ALA A 22 4.93 -9.23 -3.90
CA ALA A 22 5.71 -9.81 -2.79
C ALA A 22 6.19 -8.74 -1.80
N ILE A 23 6.58 -7.55 -2.30
CA ILE A 23 6.91 -6.39 -1.46
C ILE A 23 5.71 -5.90 -0.65
N LEU A 24 4.51 -5.91 -1.24
CA LEU A 24 3.29 -5.42 -0.61
C LEU A 24 2.61 -6.47 0.29
N GLU A 25 3.03 -7.73 0.23
CA GLU A 25 2.43 -8.83 0.99
C GLU A 25 2.45 -8.60 2.51
N PRO A 26 3.56 -8.18 3.16
CA PRO A 26 3.57 -7.91 4.59
C PRO A 26 2.55 -6.83 4.98
N LEU A 27 2.39 -5.83 4.12
CA LEU A 27 1.40 -4.77 4.33
C LEU A 27 -0.03 -5.31 4.21
N ALA A 28 -0.30 -6.12 3.18
CA ALA A 28 -1.61 -6.74 3.01
C ALA A 28 -1.97 -7.61 4.22
N ASN A 29 -1.01 -8.38 4.74
CA ASN A 29 -1.19 -9.19 5.94
C ASN A 29 -1.55 -8.32 7.16
N ILE A 30 -0.80 -7.24 7.43
CA ILE A 30 -1.09 -6.33 8.55
C ILE A 30 -2.48 -5.72 8.43
N LEU A 31 -2.87 -5.27 7.23
CA LEU A 31 -4.18 -4.67 6.99
C LEU A 31 -5.34 -5.66 7.08
N GLN A 32 -5.07 -6.95 6.91
CA GLN A 32 -6.07 -8.03 6.99
C GLN A 32 -6.10 -8.74 8.36
N MET A 33 -5.21 -8.39 9.28
CA MET A 33 -5.20 -8.96 10.63
C MET A 33 -6.46 -8.58 11.41
N LYS A 34 -6.94 -9.51 12.25
CA LYS A 34 -8.08 -9.28 13.15
C LYS A 34 -7.83 -8.12 14.12
N THR A 35 -6.59 -7.97 14.55
CA THR A 35 -6.11 -6.82 15.33
C THR A 35 -5.55 -5.79 14.35
N LEU A 36 -6.43 -4.98 13.75
CA LEU A 36 -6.02 -3.94 12.81
C LEU A 36 -5.29 -2.82 13.56
N ASP A 37 -3.98 -2.73 13.34
CA ASP A 37 -3.13 -1.64 13.82
C ASP A 37 -2.74 -0.75 12.64
N ILE A 38 -3.61 0.21 12.34
CA ILE A 38 -3.43 1.10 11.18
C ILE A 38 -2.26 2.08 11.36
N VAL A 39 -1.84 2.34 12.60
CA VAL A 39 -0.69 3.20 12.92
C VAL A 39 0.60 2.49 12.52
N LYS A 40 0.78 1.24 12.97
CA LYS A 40 1.92 0.41 12.53
C LYS A 40 1.91 0.14 11.03
N ALA A 41 0.73 -0.09 10.44
CA ALA A 41 0.61 -0.24 9.00
C ALA A 41 1.13 1.01 8.26
N ASN A 42 0.78 2.20 8.75
CA ASN A 42 1.23 3.46 8.16
C ASN A 42 2.76 3.63 8.24
N GLU A 43 3.39 3.26 9.35
CA GLU A 43 4.86 3.27 9.48
C GLU A 43 5.52 2.35 8.43
N HIS A 44 5.03 1.12 8.30
CA HIS A 44 5.53 0.17 7.30
C HIS A 44 5.33 0.68 5.87
N ILE A 45 4.23 1.37 5.59
CA ILE A 45 3.94 1.96 4.27
C ILE A 45 4.94 3.04 3.92
N GLN A 46 5.35 3.89 4.87
CA GLN A 46 6.35 4.91 4.58
C GLN A 46 7.67 4.27 4.15
N THR A 47 8.12 3.22 4.84
CA THR A 47 9.31 2.44 4.45
C THR A 47 9.16 1.83 3.05
N ILE A 48 8.01 1.24 2.73
CA ILE A 48 7.75 0.68 1.39
C ILE A 48 7.79 1.78 0.34
N VAL A 49 7.17 2.94 0.59
CA VAL A 49 7.14 4.06 -0.36
C VAL A 49 8.55 4.60 -0.63
N GLU A 50 9.40 4.68 0.39
CA GLU A 50 10.81 5.07 0.23
C GLU A 50 11.57 4.07 -0.64
N MET A 51 11.44 2.77 -0.36
CA MET A 51 12.05 1.72 -1.20
C MET A 51 11.56 1.79 -2.65
N LEU A 52 10.27 1.99 -2.89
CA LEU A 52 9.71 2.13 -4.24
C LEU A 52 10.25 3.38 -4.96
N ARG A 53 10.46 4.49 -4.23
CA ARG A 53 11.09 5.70 -4.79
C ARG A 53 12.55 5.44 -5.18
N ASP A 54 13.27 4.63 -4.43
CA ASP A 54 14.65 4.28 -4.78
C ASP A 54 14.71 3.31 -5.97
N HIS A 55 13.78 2.35 -6.06
CA HIS A 55 13.60 1.53 -7.27
C HIS A 55 13.25 2.40 -8.49
N ARG A 56 12.45 3.45 -8.29
CA ARG A 56 12.07 4.41 -9.33
C ARG A 56 13.26 5.24 -9.82
N LYS A 57 14.19 5.62 -8.93
CA LYS A 57 15.45 6.31 -9.28
C LYS A 57 16.40 5.39 -10.01
N ASN A 58 16.47 4.12 -9.61
CA ASN A 58 17.32 3.08 -10.22
C ASN A 58 16.55 2.23 -11.25
N ALA A 59 15.67 2.87 -12.02
CA ALA A 59 14.74 2.17 -12.92
C ALA A 59 15.46 1.35 -14.00
N GLU A 60 16.67 1.74 -14.42
CA GLU A 60 17.52 0.97 -15.32
C GLU A 60 17.81 -0.43 -14.78
N ASN A 61 18.30 -0.52 -13.54
CA ASN A 61 18.66 -1.79 -12.90
C ASN A 61 17.41 -2.65 -12.67
N VAL A 62 16.33 -2.04 -12.16
CA VAL A 62 15.04 -2.72 -11.97
C VAL A 62 14.51 -3.28 -13.29
N THR A 63 14.65 -2.54 -14.39
CA THR A 63 14.23 -3.01 -15.71
C THR A 63 15.07 -4.21 -16.15
N ALA A 64 16.39 -4.17 -15.98
CA ALA A 64 17.26 -5.28 -16.32
C ALA A 64 16.94 -6.56 -15.52
N GLU A 65 16.68 -6.42 -14.22
CA GLU A 65 16.28 -7.53 -13.35
C GLU A 65 14.95 -8.15 -13.80
N ILE A 66 13.91 -7.34 -14.02
CA ILE A 66 12.59 -7.82 -14.46
C ILE A 66 12.67 -8.51 -15.82
N LEU A 67 13.46 -7.97 -16.77
CA LEU A 67 13.64 -8.59 -18.07
C LEU A 67 14.40 -9.91 -18.00
N LYS A 68 15.36 -10.03 -17.06
CA LYS A 68 16.06 -11.29 -16.80
C LYS A 68 15.11 -12.35 -16.22
N GLU A 69 14.35 -12.00 -15.19
CA GLU A 69 13.34 -12.88 -14.58
C GLU A 69 12.31 -13.35 -15.61
N ALA A 70 11.78 -12.42 -16.41
CA ALA A 70 10.87 -12.75 -17.51
C ALA A 70 11.54 -13.69 -18.52
N GLY A 71 12.81 -13.43 -18.87
CA GLY A 71 13.60 -14.26 -19.78
C GLY A 71 13.75 -15.70 -19.29
N ASP A 72 13.94 -15.89 -17.98
CA ASP A 72 14.06 -17.22 -17.39
C ASP A 72 12.71 -17.98 -17.38
N ILE A 73 11.59 -17.28 -17.14
CA ILE A 73 10.24 -17.85 -17.30
C ILE A 73 10.03 -18.32 -18.75
N VAL A 74 10.50 -17.54 -19.71
CA VAL A 74 10.33 -17.82 -21.13
C VAL A 74 11.22 -18.96 -21.63
N LYS A 75 12.46 -19.06 -21.15
CA LYS A 75 13.33 -20.23 -21.41
C LYS A 75 12.70 -21.53 -20.90
N SER A 76 12.03 -21.49 -19.75
CA SER A 76 11.28 -22.66 -19.26
C SER A 76 10.04 -22.97 -20.11
N SER A 77 9.60 -22.03 -20.95
CA SER A 77 8.32 -22.06 -21.66
C SER A 77 8.47 -21.82 -23.17
N ASN A 78 9.46 -22.36 -23.90
CA ASN A 78 9.56 -22.40 -25.38
C ASN A 78 8.98 -21.20 -26.20
N VAL A 79 9.07 -19.99 -25.68
CA VAL A 79 8.54 -18.73 -26.21
C VAL A 79 9.73 -17.77 -26.33
N ASP A 80 9.60 -16.64 -27.05
CA ASP A 80 10.66 -15.60 -27.10
C ASP A 80 10.12 -14.25 -26.59
N ILE A 81 10.93 -13.53 -25.80
CA ILE A 81 10.63 -12.15 -25.40
C ILE A 81 10.98 -11.22 -26.55
N THR A 82 9.96 -10.82 -27.28
CA THR A 82 10.06 -9.78 -28.31
C THR A 82 9.49 -8.46 -27.80
N VAL A 83 10.07 -7.33 -28.20
CA VAL A 83 9.42 -6.02 -27.95
C VAL A 83 8.12 -5.98 -28.73
N ALA A 84 7.03 -5.54 -28.09
CA ALA A 84 5.76 -5.37 -28.79
C ALA A 84 5.93 -4.41 -29.96
N ARG A 85 5.35 -4.74 -31.13
CA ARG A 85 5.46 -3.93 -32.35
C ARG A 85 5.12 -2.47 -32.06
N ILE A 86 6.11 -1.59 -32.17
CA ILE A 86 5.92 -0.15 -32.06
C ILE A 86 5.08 0.30 -33.27
N ALA A 87 3.87 0.82 -33.03
CA ALA A 87 3.07 1.40 -34.10
C ALA A 87 3.73 2.72 -34.56
N GLY A 88 3.99 2.87 -35.86
CA GLY A 88 4.67 4.05 -36.43
C GLY A 88 3.97 5.39 -36.16
N ARG A 89 2.71 5.36 -35.71
CA ARG A 89 1.99 6.50 -35.12
C ARG A 89 1.17 6.03 -33.92
N GLN A 90 1.47 6.55 -32.73
CA GLN A 90 0.53 6.58 -31.61
C GLN A 90 0.06 8.01 -31.40
N LYS A 91 -1.26 8.24 -31.45
CA LYS A 91 -1.87 9.58 -31.37
C LYS A 91 -2.03 10.09 -29.93
N HIS A 92 -2.07 9.17 -28.96
CA HIS A 92 -2.35 9.46 -27.56
C HIS A 92 -1.17 9.26 -26.61
N ARG A 93 -0.03 8.73 -27.07
CA ARG A 93 1.14 8.44 -26.23
C ARG A 93 2.41 8.82 -26.96
N ASN A 94 3.34 9.46 -26.25
CA ASN A 94 4.66 9.80 -26.79
C ASN A 94 5.42 8.53 -27.16
N ASN A 95 5.89 8.44 -28.41
CA ASN A 95 6.70 7.35 -28.92
C ASN A 95 8.08 7.88 -29.33
N PRO A 96 9.01 8.10 -28.38
CA PRO A 96 10.39 8.38 -28.74
C PRO A 96 10.99 7.15 -29.46
N PRO A 97 11.84 7.34 -30.49
CA PRO A 97 12.55 6.22 -31.10
C PRO A 97 13.35 5.50 -30.02
N VAL A 98 13.18 4.18 -29.92
CA VAL A 98 13.86 3.37 -28.93
C VAL A 98 14.93 2.54 -29.64
N GLU A 99 16.19 2.84 -29.35
CA GLU A 99 17.35 2.10 -29.86
C GLU A 99 17.60 0.79 -29.07
N ASN A 100 17.07 0.68 -27.83
CA ASN A 100 17.28 -0.46 -26.94
C ASN A 100 15.95 -1.02 -26.35
N PRO A 101 15.65 -2.32 -26.49
CA PRO A 101 14.51 -2.99 -25.84
C PRO A 101 14.31 -2.67 -24.36
N GLY A 102 15.38 -2.49 -23.58
CA GLY A 102 15.29 -2.12 -22.17
C GLY A 102 14.63 -0.76 -21.95
N ASP A 103 14.96 0.24 -22.76
CA ASP A 103 14.39 1.58 -22.65
C ASP A 103 12.91 1.62 -22.99
N PHE A 104 12.46 0.75 -23.89
CA PHE A 104 11.04 0.57 -24.19
C PHE A 104 10.29 0.12 -22.94
N TRP A 105 10.70 -0.98 -22.30
CA TRP A 105 10.01 -1.52 -21.13
C TRP A 105 10.08 -0.58 -19.93
N LYS A 106 11.23 0.06 -19.73
CA LYS A 106 11.43 1.08 -18.69
C LYS A 106 10.38 2.18 -18.80
N ARG A 107 10.28 2.85 -19.96
CA ARG A 107 9.39 4.01 -20.16
C ARG A 107 7.91 3.62 -20.31
N SER A 108 7.62 2.49 -20.95
CA SER A 108 6.25 2.09 -21.26
C SER A 108 5.53 1.40 -20.12
N LEU A 109 6.27 0.72 -19.23
CA LEU A 109 5.69 -0.18 -18.23
C LEU A 109 6.26 0.06 -16.82
N ILE A 110 7.57 -0.07 -16.62
CA ILE A 110 8.18 -0.07 -15.28
C ILE A 110 7.96 1.26 -14.56
N ILE A 111 8.31 2.37 -15.22
CA ILE A 111 8.18 3.72 -14.68
C ILE A 111 6.71 4.05 -14.35
N PRO A 112 5.75 3.95 -15.30
CA PRO A 112 4.36 4.25 -15.01
C PRO A 112 3.75 3.38 -13.91
N TYR A 113 4.15 2.10 -13.83
CA TYR A 113 3.66 1.18 -12.81
C TYR A 113 4.14 1.58 -11.41
N LEU A 114 5.43 1.88 -11.27
CA LEU A 114 5.99 2.37 -10.00
C LEU A 114 5.34 3.68 -9.55
N ASP A 115 5.16 4.64 -10.46
CA ASP A 115 4.47 5.89 -10.15
C ASP A 115 3.03 5.65 -9.68
N SER A 116 2.33 4.70 -10.32
CA SER A 116 0.95 4.35 -9.96
C SER A 116 0.85 3.76 -8.55
N ILE A 117 1.76 2.85 -8.18
CA ILE A 117 1.78 2.26 -6.83
C ILE A 117 2.13 3.33 -5.79
N ILE A 118 3.21 4.09 -6.03
CA ILE A 118 3.66 5.14 -5.12
C ILE A 118 2.54 6.15 -4.88
N GLY A 119 1.90 6.62 -5.95
CA GLY A 119 0.77 7.55 -5.86
C GLY A 119 -0.42 6.95 -5.12
N SER A 120 -0.76 5.69 -5.39
CA SER A 120 -1.87 5.00 -4.71
C SER A 120 -1.64 4.85 -3.21
N LEU A 121 -0.41 4.51 -2.80
CA LEU A 121 -0.05 4.39 -1.39
C LEU A 121 -0.06 5.76 -0.69
N GLN A 122 0.51 6.79 -1.33
CA GLN A 122 0.52 8.14 -0.78
C GLN A 122 -0.88 8.72 -0.60
N VAL A 123 -1.78 8.52 -1.58
CA VAL A 123 -3.16 9.01 -1.49
C VAL A 123 -3.92 8.33 -0.33
N ARG A 124 -3.68 7.04 -0.09
CA ARG A 124 -4.38 6.27 0.95
C ARG A 124 -3.81 6.51 2.35
N PHE A 125 -2.50 6.65 2.45
CA PHE A 125 -1.75 6.73 3.71
C PHE A 125 -0.99 8.05 3.84
N SER A 126 -1.59 9.14 3.36
CA SER A 126 -1.03 10.48 3.55
C SER A 126 -0.99 10.84 5.02
N THR A 127 0.00 11.64 5.41
CA THR A 127 0.13 12.17 6.77
C THR A 127 -1.10 12.96 7.20
N ASP A 128 -1.81 13.56 6.24
CA ASP A 128 -3.07 14.27 6.48
C ASP A 128 -4.16 13.35 7.05
N LYS A 129 -4.09 12.04 6.80
CA LYS A 129 -5.02 11.04 7.35
C LYS A 129 -4.55 10.45 8.68
N SER A 130 -3.39 10.85 9.18
CA SER A 130 -2.86 10.39 10.47
C SER A 130 -3.81 10.62 11.66
N PRO A 131 -4.53 11.76 11.76
CA PRO A 131 -5.55 11.93 12.80
C PRO A 131 -6.68 10.91 12.70
N ALA A 132 -7.10 10.54 11.49
CA ALA A 132 -8.12 9.51 11.28
C ALA A 132 -7.63 8.12 11.72
N PHE A 133 -6.36 7.81 11.50
CA PHE A 133 -5.72 6.58 11.99
C PHE A 133 -5.62 6.54 13.51
N SER A 134 -5.46 7.71 14.14
CA SER A 134 -5.41 7.84 15.59
C SER A 134 -6.73 7.46 16.27
N LEU A 135 -7.86 7.43 15.54
CA LEU A 135 -9.15 6.96 16.08
C LEU A 135 -9.09 5.52 16.58
N THR A 136 -8.17 4.69 16.07
CA THR A 136 -7.99 3.32 16.54
C THR A 136 -7.58 3.26 18.02
N HIS A 137 -6.97 4.31 18.58
CA HIS A 137 -6.67 4.40 20.01
C HIS A 137 -7.94 4.54 20.87
N PHE A 138 -9.06 5.01 20.29
CA PHE A 138 -10.35 5.08 21.00
C PHE A 138 -11.09 3.76 21.08
N HIS A 139 -10.56 2.69 20.50
CA HIS A 139 -11.12 1.38 20.72
C HIS A 139 -10.93 0.97 22.19
N PRO A 140 -11.98 0.56 22.93
CA PRO A 140 -11.85 0.22 24.36
C PRO A 140 -10.82 -0.86 24.68
N GLY A 141 -10.51 -1.74 23.72
CA GLY A 141 -9.43 -2.71 23.82
C GLY A 141 -8.03 -2.06 23.84
N ASN A 142 -7.85 -0.95 23.11
CA ASN A 142 -6.57 -0.24 23.01
C ASN A 142 -6.40 0.81 24.10
N MET A 143 -7.50 1.42 24.57
CA MET A 143 -7.48 2.42 25.66
C MET A 143 -6.82 1.93 26.95
N LYS A 144 -6.81 0.62 27.22
CA LYS A 144 -6.13 0.03 28.39
C LYS A 144 -4.61 0.09 28.31
N HIS A 145 -4.07 0.22 27.10
CA HIS A 145 -2.65 0.14 26.81
C HIS A 145 -2.03 1.51 26.48
N VAL A 146 -2.86 2.54 26.31
CA VAL A 146 -2.43 3.91 25.96
C VAL A 146 -2.32 4.75 27.23
N SER A 147 -1.24 5.52 27.35
CA SER A 147 -1.08 6.45 28.48
C SER A 147 -2.07 7.61 28.39
N LEU A 148 -2.40 8.24 29.53
CA LEU A 148 -3.34 9.36 29.54
C LEU A 148 -2.86 10.56 28.69
N GLU A 149 -1.55 10.78 28.63
CA GLU A 149 -0.94 11.88 27.88
C GLU A 149 -0.99 11.62 26.36
N GLU A 150 -0.69 10.41 25.91
CA GLU A 150 -0.87 10.01 24.50
C GLU A 150 -2.33 10.07 24.09
N TRP A 151 -3.24 9.64 24.97
CA TRP A 151 -4.66 9.70 24.72
C TRP A 151 -5.14 11.13 24.50
N LYS A 152 -4.81 12.06 25.42
CA LYS A 152 -5.15 13.49 25.25
C LYS A 152 -4.64 14.04 23.93
N LYS A 153 -3.38 13.75 23.59
CA LYS A 153 -2.78 14.20 22.32
C LYS A 153 -3.55 13.68 21.10
N SER A 154 -3.93 12.41 21.08
CA SER A 154 -4.77 11.84 20.02
C SER A 154 -6.14 12.51 19.97
N THR A 155 -6.72 12.83 21.12
CA THR A 155 -8.01 13.53 21.25
C THR A 155 -7.97 14.93 20.65
N SER A 156 -7.03 15.78 21.07
CA SER A 156 -6.93 17.15 20.54
C SER A 156 -6.64 17.16 19.03
N SER A 157 -5.85 16.19 18.53
CA SER A 157 -5.61 16.04 17.09
C SER A 157 -6.88 15.66 16.31
N CYS A 158 -7.73 14.79 16.88
CA CYS A 158 -8.99 14.38 16.25
C CYS A 158 -10.04 15.50 16.30
N GLU A 159 -10.11 16.25 17.40
CA GLU A 159 -10.99 17.41 17.53
C GLU A 159 -10.74 18.44 16.43
N SER A 160 -9.47 18.80 16.22
CA SER A 160 -9.08 19.73 15.16
C SER A 160 -9.40 19.18 13.76
N PHE A 161 -9.08 17.90 13.51
CA PHE A 161 -9.26 17.29 12.18
C PHE A 161 -10.74 17.15 11.78
N TYR A 162 -11.60 16.77 12.71
CA TYR A 162 -13.04 16.58 12.46
C TYR A 162 -13.90 17.78 12.85
N ASN A 163 -13.28 18.87 13.33
CA ASN A 163 -13.97 20.05 13.87
C ASN A 163 -15.01 19.67 14.95
N LEU A 164 -14.61 18.82 15.88
CA LEU A 164 -15.43 18.36 17.00
C LEU A 164 -15.16 19.23 18.24
N LYS A 165 -16.13 19.31 19.15
CA LYS A 165 -16.00 20.03 20.43
C LYS A 165 -16.17 19.05 21.60
N GLY A 166 -15.28 19.10 22.59
CA GLY A 166 -15.49 18.48 23.91
C GLY A 166 -15.29 16.97 23.99
N ILE A 167 -14.33 16.40 23.25
CA ILE A 167 -13.92 15.00 23.39
C ILE A 167 -12.95 14.85 24.57
N GLU A 168 -12.16 15.89 24.87
CA GLU A 168 -11.56 16.07 26.19
C GLU A 168 -12.70 16.18 27.20
N GLY A 169 -13.10 15.03 27.76
CA GLY A 169 -14.31 14.92 28.55
C GLY A 169 -14.45 16.06 29.54
N GLU A 170 -15.66 16.60 29.65
CA GLU A 170 -16.04 17.36 30.84
C GLU A 170 -15.45 16.64 32.05
N ASN A 171 -14.75 17.39 32.91
CA ASN A 171 -14.34 16.91 34.21
C ASN A 171 -15.59 16.38 34.94
N TYR A 172 -15.93 15.11 34.76
CA TYR A 172 -16.75 14.36 35.68
C TYR A 172 -15.85 14.12 36.88
N GLY A 173 -15.67 15.17 37.67
CA GLY A 173 -15.18 15.07 39.01
C GLY A 173 -15.91 13.91 39.69
N SER A 174 -15.13 12.92 40.11
CA SER A 174 -15.49 12.09 41.25
C SER A 174 -16.77 11.25 41.14
N LYS A 175 -17.33 10.96 39.95
CA LYS A 175 -18.44 10.00 39.81
C LYS A 175 -18.45 9.28 38.44
N CYS A 176 -17.34 8.66 38.05
CA CYS A 176 -17.43 7.59 37.03
C CYS A 176 -17.97 6.32 37.70
N GLY A 177 -19.29 6.29 37.93
CA GLY A 177 -20.02 5.08 38.22
C GLY A 177 -20.09 4.23 36.96
N ILE A 178 -18.98 3.56 36.61
CA ILE A 178 -19.00 2.46 35.63
C ILE A 178 -19.90 1.40 36.24
N ARG A 179 -21.20 1.46 35.94
CA ARG A 179 -22.09 0.31 36.12
C ARG A 179 -21.67 -0.69 35.04
N CYS A 180 -20.61 -1.43 35.36
CA CYS A 180 -20.18 -2.61 34.65
C CYS A 180 -21.39 -3.53 34.62
N ARG A 181 -22.12 -3.58 33.48
CA ARG A 181 -23.19 -4.55 33.28
C ARG A 181 -22.51 -5.91 33.27
N LYS A 182 -22.47 -6.57 34.44
CA LYS A 182 -22.20 -7.99 34.53
C LYS A 182 -23.24 -8.65 33.63
N TYR A 183 -22.79 -9.27 32.53
CA TYR A 183 -23.61 -10.21 31.80
C TYR A 183 -23.98 -11.33 32.78
N GLN A 184 -25.19 -11.28 33.34
CA GLN A 184 -25.76 -12.43 34.03
C GLN A 184 -26.07 -13.48 32.97
N THR A 185 -25.29 -14.54 32.95
CA THR A 185 -25.67 -15.79 32.29
C THR A 185 -26.89 -16.33 33.02
N SER A 186 -28.04 -16.33 32.34
CA SER A 186 -29.26 -17.00 32.83
C SER A 186 -29.03 -18.50 32.92
N PRO A 187 -29.48 -19.19 33.98
CA PRO A 187 -29.47 -20.64 34.03
C PRO A 187 -30.41 -21.22 32.97
N ARG A 188 -29.98 -22.35 32.40
CA ARG A 188 -30.78 -23.23 31.55
C ARG A 188 -31.97 -23.76 32.35
N PHE A 189 -33.13 -23.77 31.72
CA PHE A 189 -34.16 -24.77 31.99
C PHE A 189 -34.07 -25.83 30.88
#